data_AF-A0A5C7A8G3-F1
#
_entry.id   AF-A0A5C7A8G3-F1
#
_cell.length_a   1.000
_cell.length_b   1.000
_cell.length_c   1.000
_cell.angle_alpha   90.00
_cell.angle_beta   90.00
_cell.angle_gamma   90.00
#
_symmetry.space_group_name_H-M   'P 1'
#
loop_
_entity.id
_entity.type
_entity.pdbx_description
1 polymer ?
#
loop_
_entity_poly.entity_id
_entity_poly.type
_entity_poly.pdbx_seq_one_letter_code
_entity_poly.pdbx_strand_id
1 'polypeptide(L)'
;MSLAAIAALSACNTKDNDGYDIPVVVQPTQGRLVDAPVEGVSYQAAPSAISGKTGANGVFSCKAGDTVSFSVGGVIVGSAACAATVAAADLAGTSALGDVKLQNRLVFLQALDEDDDPTNGIRITAAVHDALTQALDFNLAAPTSTRPSPRCCRPGRTTSTASPTPAAR
;
A
#
# COMPACT_ATOMS: atom_id res chain seq x y z
N MET A 1 50.57 -42.05 28.24
CA MET A 1 51.24 -41.10 27.33
C MET A 1 50.14 -40.52 26.45
N SER A 2 49.39 -39.52 26.93
CA SER A 2 49.69 -38.08 26.82
C SER A 2 50.04 -37.68 25.39
N LEU A 3 49.20 -36.86 24.75
CA LEU A 3 49.52 -35.45 24.46
C LEU A 3 48.22 -34.70 24.07
N ALA A 4 47.87 -33.71 24.89
CA ALA A 4 46.93 -32.65 24.54
C ALA A 4 47.68 -31.56 23.77
N ALA A 5 47.05 -30.98 22.74
CA ALA A 5 47.54 -29.78 22.06
C ALA A 5 46.47 -28.68 22.16
N ILE A 6 46.73 -27.72 23.05
CA ILE A 6 45.93 -26.49 23.23
C ILE A 6 46.49 -25.47 22.25
N ALA A 7 45.71 -25.08 21.24
CA ALA A 7 46.03 -23.95 20.38
C ALA A 7 45.55 -22.66 21.08
N ALA A 8 46.48 -21.91 21.67
CA ALA A 8 46.22 -20.55 22.10
C ALA A 8 46.25 -19.63 20.86
N LEU A 9 45.08 -19.11 20.47
CA LEU A 9 45.00 -18.09 19.43
C LEU A 9 45.25 -16.73 20.08
N SER A 10 46.45 -16.21 19.87
CA SER A 10 46.86 -14.86 20.22
C SER A 10 46.05 -13.85 19.39
N ALA A 11 44.91 -13.40 19.91
CA ALA A 11 44.21 -12.25 19.37
C ALA A 11 44.93 -10.97 19.83
N CYS A 12 45.94 -10.57 19.08
CA CYS A 12 46.43 -9.20 19.07
C CYS A 12 45.74 -8.50 17.89
N ASN A 13 44.92 -7.47 18.11
CA ASN A 13 44.90 -6.37 17.16
C ASN A 13 44.36 -5.05 17.76
N THR A 14 45.33 -4.18 18.04
CA THR A 14 45.47 -2.76 17.72
C THR A 14 44.21 -1.93 17.43
N LYS A 15 44.12 -0.82 18.18
CA LYS A 15 43.17 0.28 17.98
C LYS A 15 43.81 1.28 17.01
N ASP A 16 43.51 1.17 15.72
CA ASP A 16 43.88 2.17 14.73
C ASP A 16 42.63 3.00 14.39
N ASN A 17 42.66 4.27 14.77
CA ASN A 17 41.61 5.26 14.50
C ASN A 17 41.96 5.98 13.20
N ASP A 18 41.76 5.30 12.09
CA ASP A 18 42.07 5.82 10.76
C ASP A 18 40.75 6.35 10.18
N GLY A 19 40.60 7.66 10.15
CA GLY A 19 39.43 8.36 9.58
C GLY A 19 39.35 8.22 8.06
N TYR A 20 39.22 6.99 7.58
CA TYR A 20 38.91 6.68 6.19
C TYR A 20 37.38 6.66 6.06
N ASP A 21 36.81 7.73 5.49
CA ASP A 21 35.41 7.75 5.03
C ASP A 21 35.31 6.80 3.82
N ILE A 22 35.29 5.50 4.09
CA ILE A 22 34.94 4.49 3.08
C ILE A 22 33.48 4.79 2.74
N PRO A 23 33.11 5.09 1.47
CA PRO A 23 31.70 5.15 1.12
C PRO A 23 31.11 3.78 1.41
N VAL A 24 30.27 3.70 2.45
CA VAL A 24 29.56 2.48 2.79
C VAL A 24 28.78 2.06 1.54
N VAL A 25 29.22 0.98 0.91
CA VAL A 25 28.49 0.37 -0.20
C VAL A 25 27.28 -0.32 0.40
N VAL A 26 26.22 0.45 0.64
CA VAL A 26 24.94 -0.07 1.11
C VAL A 26 24.37 -0.91 -0.04
N GLN A 27 24.40 -2.23 0.14
CA GLN A 27 23.90 -3.19 -0.84
C GLN A 27 22.37 -3.06 -0.96
N PRO A 28 21.80 -3.24 -2.17
CA PRO A 28 20.36 -3.32 -2.34
C PRO A 28 19.77 -4.45 -1.49
N THR A 29 18.76 -4.12 -0.69
CA THR A 29 17.87 -5.04 0.00
C THR A 29 16.71 -5.40 -0.93
N GLN A 30 16.28 -6.66 -0.86
CA GLN A 30 15.12 -7.14 -1.58
C GLN A 30 13.87 -7.03 -0.69
N GLY A 31 12.85 -6.33 -1.16
CA GLY A 31 11.55 -6.21 -0.53
C GLY A 31 10.47 -6.94 -1.33
N ARG A 32 9.30 -7.15 -0.71
CA ARG A 32 8.08 -7.65 -1.37
C ARG A 32 6.91 -6.74 -1.09
N LEU A 33 6.19 -6.34 -2.13
CA LEU A 33 4.91 -5.64 -2.02
C LEU A 33 3.82 -6.70 -1.84
N VAL A 34 3.17 -6.70 -0.67
CA VAL A 34 2.26 -7.76 -0.26
C VAL A 34 0.91 -7.24 0.20
N ASP A 35 -0.12 -7.77 -0.41
CA ASP A 35 -1.43 -7.94 0.18
C ASP A 35 -1.88 -9.36 -0.19
N ALA A 36 -2.03 -9.58 -1.49
CA ALA A 36 -1.43 -10.71 -2.22
C ALA A 36 -0.12 -10.24 -2.91
N PRO A 37 0.81 -11.12 -3.33
CA PRO A 37 2.02 -10.68 -4.03
C PRO A 37 1.70 -9.90 -5.32
N VAL A 38 2.08 -8.62 -5.41
CA VAL A 38 1.67 -7.74 -6.54
C VAL A 38 2.79 -7.57 -7.58
N GLU A 39 2.66 -8.19 -8.75
CA GLU A 39 3.55 -8.06 -9.91
C GLU A 39 3.16 -6.88 -10.81
N GLY A 40 4.18 -6.22 -11.39
CA GLY A 40 4.00 -5.22 -12.44
C GLY A 40 3.83 -3.78 -11.96
N VAL A 41 3.87 -3.50 -10.66
CA VAL A 41 3.76 -2.15 -10.09
C VAL A 41 5.07 -1.39 -10.27
N SER A 42 5.05 -0.19 -10.82
CA SER A 42 6.24 0.66 -10.94
C SER A 42 6.67 1.16 -9.56
N TYR A 43 7.97 1.21 -9.28
CA TYR A 43 8.47 1.74 -8.02
C TYR A 43 9.70 2.63 -8.22
N GLN A 44 9.87 3.59 -7.31
CA GLN A 44 11.07 4.43 -7.19
C GLN A 44 11.46 4.61 -5.73
N ALA A 45 12.71 4.31 -5.41
CA ALA A 45 13.30 4.42 -4.09
C ALA A 45 14.20 5.67 -4.01
N ALA A 46 14.01 6.49 -2.98
CA ALA A 46 14.82 7.67 -2.72
C ALA A 46 15.40 7.58 -1.29
N PRO A 47 16.68 7.94 -1.06
CA PRO A 47 17.58 8.64 -1.99
C PRO A 47 18.40 7.75 -2.95
N SER A 48 18.32 6.42 -2.87
CA SER A 48 19.17 5.53 -3.68
C SER A 48 18.97 5.59 -5.20
N ALA A 49 17.86 6.18 -5.66
CA ALA A 49 17.42 6.25 -7.05
C ALA A 49 17.19 4.87 -7.71
N ILE A 50 17.02 3.80 -6.92
CA ILE A 50 16.65 2.49 -7.45
C ILE A 50 15.20 2.55 -7.92
N SER A 51 14.96 2.15 -9.16
CA SER A 51 13.61 2.12 -9.74
C SER A 51 13.42 0.86 -10.58
N GLY A 52 12.16 0.53 -10.86
CA GLY A 52 11.81 -0.65 -11.65
C GLY A 52 10.33 -0.94 -11.60
N LYS A 53 9.97 -2.19 -11.92
CA LYS A 53 8.65 -2.75 -11.67
C LYS A 53 8.78 -3.93 -10.71
N THR A 54 7.77 -4.13 -9.86
CA THR A 54 7.72 -5.32 -9.01
C THR A 54 7.71 -6.56 -9.90
N GLY A 55 8.57 -7.52 -9.62
CA GLY A 55 8.64 -8.78 -10.35
C GLY A 55 7.66 -9.81 -9.81
N ALA A 56 7.84 -11.06 -10.26
CA ALA A 56 7.07 -12.20 -9.78
C ALA A 56 7.06 -12.26 -8.25
N ASN A 57 5.89 -12.56 -7.68
CA ASN A 57 5.65 -12.56 -6.25
C ASN A 57 5.89 -11.19 -5.56
N GLY A 58 5.75 -10.08 -6.28
CA GLY A 58 5.81 -8.72 -5.73
C GLY A 58 7.20 -8.22 -5.34
N VAL A 59 8.26 -8.85 -5.85
CA VAL A 59 9.64 -8.54 -5.49
C VAL A 59 10.08 -7.17 -6.04
N PHE A 60 10.72 -6.35 -5.20
CA PHE A 60 11.39 -5.11 -5.61
C PHE A 60 12.73 -4.93 -4.89
N SER A 61 13.53 -3.97 -5.33
CA SER A 61 14.83 -3.63 -4.71
C SER A 61 14.82 -2.21 -4.15
N CYS A 62 15.39 -2.03 -2.96
CA CYS A 62 15.57 -0.74 -2.30
C CYS A 62 16.80 -0.80 -1.37
N LYS A 63 17.21 0.31 -0.77
CA LYS A 63 18.27 0.34 0.26
C LYS A 63 17.67 0.70 1.61
N ALA A 64 18.31 0.24 2.69
CA ALA A 64 17.91 0.63 4.04
C ALA A 64 17.95 2.17 4.17
N GLY A 65 16.87 2.74 4.71
CA GLY A 65 16.68 4.19 4.79
C GLY A 65 16.00 4.82 3.58
N ASP A 66 15.77 4.07 2.49
CA ASP A 66 14.98 4.57 1.37
C ASP A 66 13.50 4.67 1.72
N THR A 67 12.83 5.64 1.10
CA THR A 67 11.38 5.63 0.92
C THR A 67 11.07 5.16 -0.51
N VAL A 68 10.26 4.12 -0.62
CA VAL A 68 9.84 3.51 -1.89
C VAL A 68 8.44 4.00 -2.22
N SER A 69 8.29 4.66 -3.36
CA SER A 69 7.02 5.10 -3.91
C SER A 69 6.55 4.14 -5.01
N PHE A 70 5.31 3.70 -4.93
CA PHE A 70 4.70 2.73 -5.84
C PHE A 70 3.61 3.38 -6.71
N SER A 71 3.59 3.07 -8.00
CA SER A 71 2.62 3.59 -8.97
C SER A 71 2.22 2.60 -10.05
N VAL A 72 1.03 2.81 -10.60
CA VAL A 72 0.51 2.11 -11.78
C VAL A 72 0.06 3.15 -12.79
N GLY A 73 0.71 3.20 -13.95
CA GLY A 73 0.54 4.32 -14.88
C GLY A 73 0.78 5.67 -14.19
N GLY A 74 -0.20 6.57 -14.27
CA GLY A 74 -0.26 7.87 -13.62
C GLY A 74 -0.80 7.87 -12.18
N VAL A 75 -1.21 6.71 -11.65
CA VAL A 75 -1.78 6.59 -10.30
C VAL A 75 -0.69 6.24 -9.29
N ILE A 76 -0.51 7.09 -8.28
CA ILE A 76 0.36 6.80 -7.13
C ILE A 76 -0.44 5.96 -6.13
N VAL A 77 -0.02 4.71 -5.92
CA VAL A 77 -0.65 3.79 -4.96
C VAL A 77 -0.31 4.21 -3.53
N GLY A 78 0.95 4.59 -3.30
CA GLY A 78 1.42 5.10 -2.02
C GLY A 78 2.93 4.97 -1.88
N SER A 79 3.43 5.28 -0.69
CA SER A 79 4.86 5.22 -0.37
C SER A 79 5.08 4.63 1.01
N ALA A 80 6.14 3.85 1.18
CA ALA A 80 6.53 3.29 2.47
C ALA A 80 8.06 3.27 2.60
N ALA A 81 8.55 3.10 3.83
CA ALA A 81 9.96 2.85 4.07
C ALA A 81 10.38 1.51 3.44
N CYS A 82 11.62 1.42 2.95
CA CYS A 82 12.20 0.17 2.47
C CYS A 82 12.19 -0.88 3.59
N ALA A 83 11.50 -1.99 3.34
CA ALA A 83 11.35 -3.10 4.27
C ALA A 83 11.33 -4.43 3.49
N ALA A 84 11.58 -5.54 4.19
CA ALA A 84 11.52 -6.88 3.61
C ALA A 84 10.12 -7.21 3.07
N THR A 85 9.09 -6.69 3.74
CA THR A 85 7.69 -6.74 3.31
C THR A 85 7.11 -5.34 3.46
N VAL A 86 6.47 -4.85 2.40
CA VAL A 86 5.68 -3.63 2.38
C VAL A 86 4.27 -4.02 2.05
N ALA A 87 3.33 -3.75 2.95
CA ALA A 87 1.92 -4.06 2.75
C ALA A 87 1.11 -2.90 2.19
N ALA A 88 -0.06 -3.18 1.62
CA ALA A 88 -1.01 -2.13 1.23
C ALA A 88 -1.39 -1.21 2.42
N ALA A 89 -1.40 -1.76 3.64
CA ALA A 89 -1.55 -1.02 4.90
C ALA A 89 -0.42 0.01 5.12
N ASP A 90 0.83 -0.36 4.80
CA ASP A 90 1.98 0.55 4.92
C ASP A 90 1.90 1.69 3.91
N LEU A 91 1.40 1.41 2.69
CA LEU A 91 1.15 2.44 1.66
C LEU A 91 0.00 3.39 2.05
N ALA A 92 -0.95 2.89 2.82
CA ALA A 92 -2.06 3.68 3.35
C ALA A 92 -1.71 4.44 4.65
N GLY A 93 -0.59 4.07 5.30
CA GLY A 93 -0.19 4.62 6.60
C GLY A 93 -1.12 4.22 7.76
N THR A 94 -1.85 3.11 7.61
CA THR A 94 -2.84 2.65 8.58
C THR A 94 -3.01 1.14 8.54
N SER A 95 -3.18 0.51 9.70
CA SER A 95 -3.52 -0.91 9.83
C SER A 95 -5.01 -1.16 10.06
N ALA A 96 -5.83 -0.09 10.10
CA ALA A 96 -7.26 -0.21 10.33
C ALA A 96 -7.96 -0.64 9.03
N LEU A 97 -8.44 -1.88 8.97
CA LEU A 97 -9.16 -2.42 7.80
C LEU A 97 -10.46 -1.66 7.46
N GLY A 98 -11.01 -0.90 8.41
CA GLY A 98 -12.15 -0.02 8.21
C GLY A 98 -11.81 1.35 7.62
N ASP A 99 -10.52 1.66 7.44
CA ASP A 99 -10.09 2.91 6.84
C ASP A 99 -10.34 2.88 5.33
N VAL A 100 -11.13 3.85 4.86
CA VAL A 100 -11.51 4.00 3.44
C VAL A 100 -10.27 4.14 2.55
N LYS A 101 -9.20 4.77 3.04
CA LYS A 101 -7.95 4.93 2.29
C LYS A 101 -7.28 3.59 2.00
N LEU A 102 -7.28 2.69 2.98
CA LEU A 102 -6.76 1.34 2.82
C LEU A 102 -7.67 0.54 1.90
N GLN A 103 -8.97 0.51 2.17
CA GLN A 103 -9.95 -0.23 1.35
C GLN A 103 -9.89 0.16 -0.14
N ASN A 104 -9.81 1.44 -0.44
CA ASN A 104 -9.72 1.91 -1.83
C ASN A 104 -8.44 1.43 -2.53
N ARG A 105 -7.30 1.33 -1.81
CA ARG A 105 -6.06 0.77 -2.37
C ARG A 105 -6.16 -0.73 -2.60
N LEU A 106 -6.74 -1.47 -1.64
CA LEU A 106 -6.95 -2.91 -1.77
C LEU A 106 -7.84 -3.22 -2.99
N VAL A 107 -8.98 -2.54 -3.09
CA VAL A 107 -9.92 -2.69 -4.22
C VAL A 107 -9.29 -2.26 -5.53
N PHE A 108 -8.52 -1.15 -5.53
CA PHE A 108 -7.81 -0.72 -6.74
C PHE A 108 -6.83 -1.78 -7.24
N LEU A 109 -6.00 -2.36 -6.36
CA LEU A 109 -5.03 -3.37 -6.77
C LEU A 109 -5.72 -4.64 -7.28
N GLN A 110 -6.76 -5.11 -6.60
CA GLN A 110 -7.53 -6.29 -7.01
C GLN A 110 -8.30 -6.07 -8.33
N ALA A 111 -8.84 -4.87 -8.56
CA ALA A 111 -9.57 -4.56 -9.79
C ALA A 111 -8.69 -4.43 -11.04
N LEU A 112 -7.37 -4.40 -10.87
CA LEU A 112 -6.39 -4.35 -11.96
C LEU A 112 -5.72 -5.69 -12.22
N ASP A 113 -6.14 -6.72 -11.48
CA ASP A 113 -5.64 -8.07 -11.66
C ASP A 113 -6.04 -8.63 -13.03
N GLU A 114 -5.17 -9.42 -13.65
CA GLU A 114 -5.38 -9.90 -15.02
C GLU A 114 -6.49 -10.96 -15.10
N ASP A 115 -6.67 -11.74 -14.03
CA ASP A 115 -7.56 -12.91 -13.99
C ASP A 115 -8.64 -12.85 -12.89
N ASP A 116 -8.78 -11.71 -12.22
CA ASP A 116 -9.71 -11.47 -11.10
C ASP A 116 -9.56 -12.47 -9.93
N ASP A 117 -8.40 -13.15 -9.78
CA ASP A 117 -8.13 -14.12 -8.71
C ASP A 117 -6.89 -13.73 -7.88
N PRO A 118 -7.05 -12.93 -6.81
CA PRO A 118 -5.93 -12.49 -5.98
C PRO A 118 -5.27 -13.62 -5.18
N THR A 119 -5.82 -14.84 -5.17
CA THR A 119 -5.25 -15.97 -4.42
C THR A 119 -3.95 -16.50 -5.03
N ASN A 120 -3.73 -16.25 -6.32
CA ASN A 120 -2.53 -16.68 -7.05
C ASN A 120 -1.46 -15.55 -7.19
N GLY A 121 -1.77 -14.36 -6.68
CA GLY A 121 -1.01 -13.13 -6.89
C GLY A 121 -1.90 -12.06 -7.51
N ILE A 122 -1.38 -10.85 -7.66
CA ILE A 122 -2.03 -9.80 -8.45
C ILE A 122 -1.07 -9.44 -9.58
N ARG A 123 -1.50 -9.53 -10.84
CA ARG A 123 -0.67 -9.24 -12.00
C ARG A 123 -1.18 -8.03 -12.78
N ILE A 124 -0.42 -6.94 -12.72
CA ILE A 124 -0.75 -5.70 -13.43
C ILE A 124 -0.01 -5.66 -14.76
N THR A 125 -0.76 -5.75 -15.86
CA THR A 125 -0.21 -5.80 -17.23
C THR A 125 0.25 -4.43 -17.74
N ALA A 126 1.10 -4.41 -18.77
CA ALA A 126 1.53 -3.16 -19.41
C ALA A 126 0.35 -2.36 -19.98
N ALA A 127 -0.67 -3.03 -20.53
CA ALA A 127 -1.87 -2.39 -21.05
C ALA A 127 -2.62 -1.59 -19.97
N VAL A 128 -2.62 -2.07 -18.72
CA VAL A 128 -3.19 -1.34 -17.58
C VAL A 128 -2.40 -0.06 -17.28
N HIS A 129 -1.07 -0.12 -17.33
CA HIS A 129 -0.24 1.09 -17.16
C HIS A 129 -0.53 2.13 -18.24
N ASP A 130 -0.68 1.69 -19.50
CA ASP A 130 -0.97 2.57 -20.62
C ASP A 130 -2.37 3.19 -20.54
N ALA A 131 -3.36 2.44 -20.03
CA ALA A 131 -4.73 2.91 -19.87
C ALA A 131 -4.91 3.90 -18.70
N LEU A 132 -4.14 3.74 -17.62
CA LEU A 132 -4.24 4.56 -16.42
C LEU A 132 -3.38 5.82 -16.51
N THR A 133 -3.79 6.79 -17.32
CA THR A 133 -3.04 8.06 -17.47
C THR A 133 -3.42 9.14 -16.46
N GLN A 134 -4.55 8.96 -15.75
CA GLN A 134 -5.07 9.93 -14.80
C GLN A 134 -4.49 9.71 -13.40
N ALA A 135 -4.46 10.79 -12.62
CA ALA A 135 -4.13 10.70 -11.20
C ALA A 135 -5.39 10.30 -10.39
N LEU A 136 -5.19 9.43 -9.40
CA LEU A 136 -6.17 9.13 -8.36
C LEU A 136 -5.55 9.48 -7.01
N ASP A 137 -6.31 10.16 -6.15
CA ASP A 137 -5.88 10.48 -4.79
C ASP A 137 -6.66 9.63 -3.77
N PHE A 138 -5.97 8.64 -3.21
CA PHE A 138 -6.50 7.75 -2.19
C PHE A 138 -6.63 8.39 -0.79
N ASN A 139 -6.20 9.64 -0.62
CA ASN A 139 -6.26 10.33 0.66
C ASN A 139 -7.46 11.26 0.79
N LEU A 140 -8.22 11.46 -0.30
CA LEU A 140 -9.47 12.18 -0.27
C LEU A 140 -10.48 11.48 0.64
N ALA A 141 -11.18 12.25 1.46
CA ALA A 141 -12.32 11.73 2.20
C ALA A 141 -13.40 11.30 1.20
N ALA A 142 -14.09 10.18 1.50
CA ALA A 142 -15.26 9.82 0.73
C ALA A 142 -16.24 11.02 0.72
N PRO A 143 -16.80 11.40 -0.44
CA PRO A 143 -17.82 12.43 -0.46
C PRO A 143 -18.93 11.97 0.49
N THR A 144 -19.35 12.86 1.39
CA THR A 144 -20.50 12.59 2.25
C THR A 144 -21.69 12.37 1.34
N SER A 145 -21.99 11.10 1.09
CA SER A 145 -23.21 10.71 0.41
C SER A 145 -24.34 10.95 1.40
N THR A 146 -24.78 12.20 1.48
CA THR A 146 -26.09 12.54 2.00
C THR A 146 -27.10 11.98 1.00
N ARG A 147 -27.26 10.65 1.02
CA ARG A 147 -28.44 10.02 0.49
C ARG A 147 -29.59 10.63 1.29
N PRO A 148 -30.45 11.48 0.70
CA PRO A 148 -31.63 11.91 1.41
C PRO A 148 -32.37 10.64 1.79
N SER A 149 -32.62 10.45 3.09
CA SER A 149 -33.43 9.33 3.56
C SER A 149 -34.64 9.23 2.65
N PRO A 150 -34.96 8.05 2.07
CA PRO A 150 -36.17 7.93 1.31
C PRO A 150 -37.30 8.29 2.26
N ARG A 151 -37.93 9.45 2.04
CA ARG A 151 -39.20 9.80 2.68
C ARG A 151 -40.28 8.95 2.01
N CYS A 152 -40.15 7.63 2.09
CA CYS A 152 -41.19 6.73 1.70
C CYS A 152 -41.69 6.03 2.95
N CYS A 153 -42.91 6.43 3.31
CA CYS A 153 -43.83 5.70 4.18
C CYS A 153 -43.40 5.61 5.64
N ARG A 154 -43.69 6.69 6.39
CA ARG A 154 -44.02 6.55 7.80
C ARG A 154 -45.47 6.06 7.88
N PRO A 155 -45.77 4.80 8.27
CA PRO A 155 -47.14 4.39 8.50
C PRO A 155 -47.65 5.15 9.73
N GLY A 156 -48.79 5.84 9.60
CA GLY A 156 -49.50 6.41 10.76
C GLY A 156 -49.53 7.93 10.88
N ARG A 157 -49.56 8.69 9.78
CA ARG A 157 -50.17 10.03 9.83
C ARG A 157 -51.58 9.94 9.25
N THR A 158 -52.54 9.56 10.10
CA THR A 158 -53.95 9.80 9.82
C THR A 158 -54.14 11.31 9.68
N THR A 159 -54.39 11.76 8.45
CA THR A 159 -54.97 13.07 8.19
C THR A 159 -56.36 13.05 8.79
N SER A 160 -56.52 13.65 9.97
CA SER A 160 -57.83 14.00 10.51
C SER A 160 -58.43 15.08 9.60
N THR A 161 -59.19 14.64 8.61
CA THR A 161 -60.10 15.46 7.81
C THR A 161 -61.24 15.88 8.71
N ALA A 162 -61.18 17.09 9.25
CA ALA A 162 -62.37 17.77 9.77
C ALA A 162 -63.22 18.20 8.57
N SER A 163 -64.38 17.56 8.43
CA SER A 163 -65.40 17.84 7.42
C SER A 163 -66.10 19.18 7.72
N PRO A 164 -66.39 20.03 6.73
CA PRO A 164 -67.22 21.22 6.92
C PRO A 164 -68.71 20.86 6.84
N THR A 165 -69.48 21.15 7.88
CA THR A 165 -70.94 21.14 7.85
C THR A 165 -71.45 22.39 7.11
N PRO A 166 -72.31 22.27 6.09
CA PRO A 166 -73.01 23.42 5.54
C PRO A 166 -74.42 23.53 6.13
N ALA A 167 -74.88 24.74 6.46
CA ALA A 167 -76.21 25.24 6.10
C ALA A 167 -76.44 26.65 6.65
N ALA A 168 -76.82 27.54 5.75
CA ALA A 168 -77.43 28.82 6.04
C ALA A 168 -78.88 28.64 6.50
N ARG A 169 -79.35 29.47 7.45
CA ARG A 169 -80.43 30.45 7.28
C ARG A 169 -80.55 31.35 8.50
#